data_AF-A0A542QNX9-F1
#
_entry.id   AF-A0A542QNX9-F1
#
_cell.length_a   1.000
_cell.length_b   1.000
_cell.length_c   1.000
_cell.angle_alpha   90.00
_cell.angle_beta   90.00
_cell.angle_gamma   90.00
#
_symmetry.space_group_name_H-M   'P 1'
#
loop_
_entity.id
_entity.type
_entity.pdbx_description
1 polymer ?
#
loop_
_entity_poly.entity_id
_entity_poly.type
_entity_poly.pdbx_seq_one_letter_code
_entity_poly.pdbx_strand_id
1 'polypeptide(L)'
;MRHEEVQPFAPGPLAQPVPMPDFNQYQTQSGWTASRRAQAQAEAQARFERDWHTAQAAEARRQQQLASYQQEYLRWADAQLAEVRAHNAGVVAVTEGVRRRDPDSVVEYFSAALYASTAWPEGFPRQIAAAYDPAARQLVLDWELPGYSIVPEVKSVRYMSAVDQDKETPRPVGQRRALYREVLAECMLLVLHQLFAADDLSALESVALNGFVDGHDPTTGRPGHIFLATVMAPRSSFRELHLAQVDAGSCLADALRGQLSARPDQLTPVRPSRRPQDAGNRVVAHGNDEEPDLYAMDPIAFENLVADLFRAMGMQAVTTQRSNDGGVDVDALDPTPIRGGKIVVQVKRYRNTVPPTAVRDLYGTVQDAGANKGVLVTTSGFGPGSHTFANGKPLELISGSELVDLLHRHGLRGRLGEGGRQAAAQPRPSVPPTRLPDDYSVLGMSWNGSVALDVCALVCRGSRVLSDDHFVFFNNPQTPDGSVRALPAAAPDKAAICVSFDGLPEGADRFVLVAAIDPEVNPDADLSGFTEACIRLLDPGMAEQGRLEVSDGRPSETALVLGSFRRRSSGDWDFVLGGKGYAGGLEELVQDYGIEVE
;
A
#
# COMPACT_ATOMS: atom_id res chain seq x y z
N MET A 1 -18.58 -5.43 -19.39
CA MET A 1 -17.25 -5.33 -20.05
C MET A 1 -16.77 -3.90 -19.96
N ARG A 2 -15.46 -3.69 -19.82
CA ARG A 2 -14.83 -2.36 -19.79
C ARG A 2 -14.59 -1.88 -21.22
N HIS A 3 -14.70 -0.56 -21.43
CA HIS A 3 -14.41 0.07 -22.73
C HIS A 3 -12.89 0.16 -22.95
N GLU A 4 -12.44 -0.12 -24.18
CA GLU A 4 -11.03 -0.03 -24.59
C GLU A 4 -10.67 1.41 -24.98
N GLU A 5 -10.62 2.32 -24.02
CA GLU A 5 -10.26 3.73 -24.24
C GLU A 5 -9.01 4.11 -23.45
N VAL A 6 -8.08 4.80 -24.11
CA VAL A 6 -6.86 5.37 -23.50
C VAL A 6 -6.79 6.86 -23.81
N GLN A 7 -6.27 7.65 -22.87
CA GLN A 7 -6.11 9.09 -23.07
C GLN A 7 -5.16 9.36 -24.25
N PRO A 8 -5.44 10.35 -25.13
CA PRO A 8 -4.59 10.63 -26.28
C PRO A 8 -3.22 11.19 -25.86
N PHE A 9 -2.19 10.92 -26.67
CA PHE A 9 -0.83 11.42 -26.43
C PHE A 9 -0.79 12.96 -26.48
N ALA A 10 -0.28 13.58 -25.42
CA ALA A 10 -0.18 15.03 -25.26
C ALA A 10 1.25 15.47 -24.91
N PRO A 11 2.12 15.74 -25.90
CA PRO A 11 3.54 16.05 -25.66
C PRO A 11 3.81 17.46 -25.10
N GLY A 12 2.79 18.31 -24.95
CA GLY A 12 2.92 19.64 -24.35
C GLY A 12 3.97 20.52 -25.06
N PRO A 13 4.91 21.15 -24.33
CA PRO A 13 5.97 21.99 -24.92
C PRO A 13 6.87 21.26 -25.91
N LEU A 14 7.03 19.94 -25.78
CA LEU A 14 7.79 19.12 -26.73
C LEU A 14 7.11 19.05 -28.09
N ALA A 15 5.85 19.46 -28.25
CA ALA A 15 5.18 19.55 -29.54
C ALA A 15 5.74 20.68 -30.43
N GLN A 16 6.35 21.71 -29.83
CA GLN A 16 6.79 22.91 -30.54
C GLN A 16 8.29 22.79 -30.91
N PRO A 17 8.66 22.96 -32.20
CA PRO A 17 10.06 22.93 -32.60
C PRO A 17 10.83 24.15 -32.06
N VAL A 18 12.13 23.97 -31.78
CA VAL A 18 13.01 25.08 -31.38
C VAL A 18 13.17 26.03 -32.57
N PRO A 19 12.88 27.34 -32.41
CA PRO A 19 13.05 28.31 -33.48
C PRO A 19 14.54 28.46 -33.84
N MET A 20 14.85 28.38 -35.13
CA MET A 20 16.22 28.56 -35.63
C MET A 20 16.54 30.05 -35.77
N PRO A 21 17.76 30.49 -35.39
CA PRO A 21 18.16 31.89 -35.54
C PRO A 21 18.21 32.30 -37.01
N ASP A 22 17.80 33.53 -37.31
CA ASP A 22 17.87 34.14 -38.64
C ASP A 22 19.07 35.09 -38.72
N PHE A 23 19.96 34.86 -39.68
CA PHE A 23 21.17 35.66 -39.88
C PHE A 23 20.89 37.17 -40.05
N ASN A 24 19.72 37.54 -40.60
CA ASN A 24 19.35 38.93 -40.80
C ASN A 24 19.23 39.71 -39.48
N GLN A 25 18.94 39.03 -38.36
CA GLN A 25 18.80 39.63 -37.03
C GLN A 25 20.15 40.00 -36.39
N TYR A 26 21.24 39.45 -36.92
CA TYR A 26 22.61 39.69 -36.43
C TYR A 26 23.33 40.79 -37.23
N GLN A 27 22.74 41.27 -38.32
CA GLN A 27 23.31 42.34 -39.13
C GLN A 27 23.21 43.68 -38.39
N THR A 28 24.35 44.31 -38.11
CA THR A 28 24.42 45.65 -37.53
C THR A 28 24.69 46.70 -38.62
N GLN A 29 23.86 47.74 -38.70
CA GLN A 29 24.14 48.93 -39.51
C GLN A 29 25.09 49.88 -38.77
N SER A 30 26.41 49.62 -38.73
CA SER A 30 27.35 50.67 -38.24
C SER A 30 28.83 50.38 -38.46
N GLY A 31 29.48 51.26 -39.24
CA GLY A 31 30.93 51.41 -39.28
C GLY A 31 31.38 52.37 -40.40
N TRP A 32 31.79 53.59 -40.03
CA TRP A 32 32.23 54.62 -41.01
C TRP A 32 33.56 54.26 -41.71
N THR A 33 34.30 53.26 -41.20
CA THR A 33 35.55 52.75 -41.78
C THR A 33 35.42 51.30 -42.26
N ALA A 34 36.16 50.92 -43.30
CA ALA A 34 36.12 49.58 -43.88
C ALA A 34 36.56 48.47 -42.90
N SER A 35 37.54 48.76 -42.04
CA SER A 35 38.04 47.81 -41.03
C SER A 35 37.00 47.50 -39.94
N ARG A 36 36.27 48.51 -39.44
CA ARG A 36 35.21 48.29 -38.44
C ARG A 36 34.01 47.54 -39.01
N ARG A 37 33.65 47.76 -40.28
CA ARG A 37 32.59 46.99 -40.96
C ARG A 37 32.96 45.52 -41.08
N ALA A 38 34.20 45.22 -41.49
CA ALA A 38 34.67 43.85 -41.59
C ALA A 38 34.67 43.13 -40.21
N GLN A 39 35.10 43.85 -39.16
CA GLN A 39 35.12 43.31 -37.80
C GLN A 39 33.70 43.08 -37.25
N ALA A 40 32.77 44.03 -37.41
CA ALA A 40 31.38 43.87 -36.98
C ALA A 40 30.66 42.73 -37.72
N GLN A 41 30.97 42.53 -39.01
CA GLN A 41 30.44 41.43 -39.79
C GLN A 41 30.98 40.06 -39.35
N ALA A 42 32.28 39.98 -39.04
CA ALA A 42 32.89 38.76 -38.49
C ALA A 42 32.33 38.41 -37.10
N GLU A 43 32.10 39.41 -36.24
CA GLU A 43 31.47 39.21 -34.93
C GLU A 43 30.00 38.76 -35.04
N ALA A 44 29.24 39.31 -36.00
CA ALA A 44 27.87 38.90 -36.29
C ALA A 44 27.80 37.45 -36.79
N GLN A 45 28.70 37.05 -37.69
CA GLN A 45 28.83 35.68 -38.17
C GLN A 45 29.16 34.72 -37.01
N ALA A 46 30.15 35.05 -36.19
CA ALA A 46 30.53 34.21 -35.05
C ALA A 46 29.44 34.11 -33.96
N ARG A 47 28.57 35.12 -33.80
CA ARG A 47 27.39 35.03 -32.93
C ARG A 47 26.30 34.15 -33.53
N PHE A 48 25.98 34.35 -34.80
CA PHE A 48 25.02 33.53 -35.52
C PHE A 48 25.41 32.05 -35.53
N GLU A 49 26.66 31.71 -35.84
CA GLU A 49 27.13 30.32 -35.84
C GLU A 49 27.00 29.65 -34.47
N ARG A 50 27.34 30.37 -33.39
CA ARG A 50 27.17 29.88 -32.02
C ARG A 50 25.70 29.66 -31.66
N ASP A 51 24.84 30.61 -31.96
CA ASP A 51 23.41 30.52 -31.65
C ASP A 51 22.73 29.45 -32.51
N TRP A 52 23.16 29.29 -33.77
CA TRP A 52 22.69 28.24 -34.67
C TRP A 52 23.06 26.84 -34.15
N HIS A 53 24.32 26.63 -33.76
CA HIS A 53 24.74 25.36 -33.16
C HIS A 53 24.02 25.07 -31.84
N THR A 54 23.76 26.10 -31.03
CA THR A 54 23.01 25.98 -29.77
C THR A 54 21.56 25.59 -30.02
N ALA A 55 20.88 26.25 -30.97
CA ALA A 55 19.52 25.94 -31.37
C ALA A 55 19.40 24.54 -32.00
N GLN A 56 20.36 24.14 -32.82
CA GLN A 56 20.41 22.80 -33.41
C GLN A 56 20.58 21.71 -32.34
N ALA A 57 21.45 21.93 -31.36
CA ALA A 57 21.64 21.01 -30.24
C ALA A 57 20.38 20.92 -29.35
N ALA A 58 19.70 22.06 -29.12
CA ALA A 58 18.44 22.10 -28.37
C ALA A 58 17.32 21.37 -29.12
N GLU A 59 17.21 21.53 -30.44
CA GLU A 59 16.22 20.81 -31.27
C GLU A 59 16.49 19.30 -31.30
N ALA A 60 17.75 18.88 -31.40
CA ALA A 60 18.12 17.47 -31.32
C ALA A 60 17.74 16.85 -29.96
N ARG A 61 17.99 17.56 -28.86
CA ARG A 61 17.58 17.14 -27.50
C ARG A 61 16.07 17.04 -27.37
N ARG A 62 15.32 18.02 -27.89
CA ARG A 62 13.85 18.02 -27.90
C ARG A 62 13.30 16.83 -28.67
N GLN A 63 13.84 16.53 -29.86
CA GLN A 63 13.42 15.38 -30.66
C GLN A 63 13.69 14.05 -29.94
N GLN A 64 14.84 13.92 -29.26
CA GLN A 64 15.16 12.73 -28.47
C GLN A 64 14.20 12.56 -27.28
N GLN A 65 13.89 13.64 -26.57
CA GLN A 65 12.92 13.65 -25.45
C GLN A 65 11.48 13.36 -25.92
N LEU A 66 11.08 13.91 -27.08
CA LEU A 66 9.77 13.62 -27.66
C LEU A 66 9.65 12.14 -28.05
N ALA A 67 10.71 11.55 -28.63
CA ALA A 67 10.74 10.15 -29.01
C ALA A 67 10.71 9.22 -27.79
N SER A 68 11.45 9.52 -26.72
CA SER A 68 11.40 8.74 -25.48
C SER A 68 10.01 8.82 -24.84
N TYR A 69 9.42 10.02 -24.76
CA TYR A 69 8.11 10.21 -24.17
C TYR A 69 7.00 9.50 -24.99
N GLN A 70 7.10 9.53 -26.32
CA GLN A 70 6.17 8.78 -27.18
C GLN A 70 6.29 7.27 -26.95
N GLN A 71 7.50 6.73 -26.79
CA GLN A 71 7.69 5.30 -26.49
C GLN A 71 7.17 4.91 -25.10
N GLU A 72 7.33 5.77 -24.10
CA GLU A 72 6.78 5.55 -22.76
C GLU A 72 5.25 5.57 -22.78
N TYR A 73 4.65 6.54 -23.48
CA TYR A 73 3.21 6.61 -23.66
C TYR A 73 2.65 5.38 -24.36
N LEU A 74 3.28 4.91 -25.45
CA LEU A 74 2.84 3.70 -26.15
C LEU A 74 2.91 2.48 -25.24
N ARG A 75 4.00 2.30 -24.50
CA ARG A 75 4.15 1.21 -23.52
C ARG A 75 3.06 1.26 -22.45
N TRP A 76 2.77 2.44 -21.92
CA TRP A 76 1.70 2.64 -20.95
C TRP A 76 0.32 2.34 -21.54
N ALA A 77 0.02 2.86 -22.73
CA ALA A 77 -1.26 2.66 -23.40
C ALA A 77 -1.50 1.18 -23.74
N ASP A 78 -0.47 0.48 -24.24
CA ASP A 78 -0.54 -0.95 -24.53
C ASP A 78 -0.76 -1.76 -23.25
N ALA A 79 -0.08 -1.41 -22.15
CA ALA A 79 -0.28 -2.08 -20.86
C ALA A 79 -1.72 -1.90 -20.33
N GLN A 80 -2.26 -0.67 -20.40
CA GLN A 80 -3.63 -0.38 -19.98
C GLN A 80 -4.66 -1.13 -20.83
N LEU A 81 -4.50 -1.14 -22.16
CA LEU A 81 -5.38 -1.89 -23.05
C LEU A 81 -5.26 -3.40 -22.84
N ALA A 82 -4.06 -3.92 -22.59
CA ALA A 82 -3.85 -5.34 -22.29
C ALA A 82 -4.57 -5.75 -21.00
N GLU A 83 -4.54 -4.92 -19.96
CA GLU A 83 -5.28 -5.17 -18.71
C GLU A 83 -6.79 -5.20 -18.94
N VAL A 84 -7.33 -4.21 -19.66
CA VAL A 84 -8.76 -4.15 -20.03
C VAL A 84 -9.18 -5.39 -20.83
N ARG A 85 -8.37 -5.79 -21.80
CA ARG A 85 -8.63 -6.99 -22.63
C ARG A 85 -8.54 -8.27 -21.81
N ALA A 86 -7.56 -8.40 -20.92
CA ALA A 86 -7.43 -9.55 -20.04
C ALA A 86 -8.65 -9.67 -19.10
N HIS A 87 -9.10 -8.55 -18.53
CA HIS A 87 -10.31 -8.52 -17.72
C HIS A 87 -11.56 -8.91 -18.52
N ASN A 88 -11.76 -8.33 -19.70
CA ASN A 88 -12.89 -8.67 -20.57
C ASN A 88 -12.85 -10.14 -21.01
N ALA A 89 -11.67 -10.67 -21.33
CA ALA A 89 -11.48 -12.09 -21.65
C ALA A 89 -11.83 -12.99 -20.46
N GLY A 90 -11.46 -12.60 -19.23
CA GLY A 90 -11.87 -13.29 -18.00
C GLY A 90 -13.39 -13.32 -17.83
N VAL A 91 -14.07 -12.18 -17.98
CA VAL A 91 -15.54 -12.11 -17.91
C VAL A 91 -16.21 -13.02 -18.96
N VAL A 92 -15.68 -13.04 -20.19
CA VAL A 92 -16.18 -13.93 -21.25
C VAL A 92 -15.93 -15.40 -20.90
N ALA A 93 -14.75 -15.73 -20.37
CA ALA A 93 -14.39 -17.10 -19.97
C ALA A 93 -15.33 -17.62 -18.88
N VAL A 94 -15.58 -16.82 -17.83
CA VAL A 94 -16.54 -17.16 -16.77
C VAL A 94 -17.94 -17.35 -17.35
N THR A 95 -18.41 -16.45 -18.20
CA THR A 95 -19.75 -16.54 -18.82
C THR A 95 -19.91 -17.81 -19.67
N GLU A 96 -18.91 -18.16 -20.49
CA GLU A 96 -18.92 -19.41 -21.25
C GLU A 96 -18.78 -20.64 -20.34
N GLY A 97 -18.02 -20.56 -19.26
CA GLY A 97 -17.92 -21.58 -18.23
C GLY A 97 -19.26 -21.87 -17.56
N VAL A 98 -20.02 -20.83 -17.19
CA VAL A 98 -21.39 -20.95 -16.66
C VAL A 98 -22.30 -21.65 -17.67
N ARG A 99 -22.22 -21.30 -18.96
CA ARG A 99 -22.99 -21.95 -20.02
C ARG A 99 -22.66 -23.44 -20.13
N ARG A 100 -21.38 -23.81 -19.98
CA ARG A 100 -20.92 -25.21 -19.91
C ARG A 100 -21.20 -25.88 -18.57
N ARG A 101 -21.70 -25.13 -17.58
CA ARG A 101 -21.96 -25.57 -16.20
C ARG A 101 -20.70 -26.06 -15.50
N ASP A 102 -19.59 -25.42 -15.82
CA ASP A 102 -18.33 -25.61 -15.12
C ASP A 102 -18.47 -25.15 -13.65
N PRO A 103 -18.14 -26.00 -12.65
CA PRO A 103 -18.37 -25.67 -11.25
C PRO A 103 -17.69 -24.39 -10.77
N ASP A 104 -16.43 -24.16 -11.12
CA ASP A 104 -15.68 -23.00 -10.66
C ASP A 104 -16.27 -21.71 -11.26
N SER A 105 -16.55 -21.72 -12.57
CA SER A 105 -17.16 -20.59 -13.27
C SER A 105 -18.57 -20.25 -12.75
N VAL A 106 -19.37 -21.28 -12.42
CA VAL A 106 -20.70 -21.10 -11.84
C VAL A 106 -20.62 -20.47 -10.45
N VAL A 107 -19.73 -20.98 -9.59
CA VAL A 107 -19.52 -20.44 -8.25
C VAL A 107 -19.02 -19.01 -8.31
N GLU A 108 -18.05 -18.71 -9.18
CA GLU A 108 -17.51 -17.35 -9.35
C GLU A 108 -18.60 -16.38 -9.82
N TYR A 109 -19.36 -16.75 -10.85
CA TYR A 109 -20.43 -15.92 -11.40
C TYR A 109 -21.50 -15.57 -10.36
N PHE A 110 -22.03 -16.57 -9.65
CA PHE A 110 -23.10 -16.34 -8.68
C PHE A 110 -22.61 -15.65 -7.40
N SER A 111 -21.37 -15.89 -6.99
CA SER A 111 -20.77 -15.13 -5.90
C SER A 111 -20.63 -13.67 -6.30
N ALA A 112 -20.06 -13.37 -7.47
CA ALA A 112 -19.93 -12.01 -7.98
C ALA A 112 -21.28 -11.29 -8.10
N ALA A 113 -22.35 -12.00 -8.52
CA ALA A 113 -23.70 -11.46 -8.58
C ALA A 113 -24.23 -11.06 -7.18
N LEU A 114 -23.93 -11.84 -6.14
CA LEU A 114 -24.30 -11.51 -4.76
C LEU A 114 -23.53 -10.29 -4.23
N TYR A 115 -22.23 -10.19 -4.48
CA TYR A 115 -21.41 -9.04 -4.06
C TYR A 115 -21.78 -7.75 -4.80
N ALA A 116 -22.06 -7.85 -6.10
CA ALA A 116 -22.47 -6.70 -6.90
C ALA A 116 -23.88 -6.19 -6.56
N SER A 117 -24.67 -6.96 -5.79
CA SER A 117 -26.03 -6.59 -5.43
C SER A 117 -26.07 -5.41 -4.46
N THR A 118 -26.73 -4.33 -4.88
CA THR A 118 -27.02 -3.17 -4.00
C THR A 118 -28.22 -3.42 -3.09
N ALA A 119 -28.90 -4.56 -3.21
CA ALA A 119 -30.09 -4.88 -2.42
C ALA A 119 -29.74 -5.36 -1.01
N TRP A 120 -28.52 -5.85 -0.78
CA TRP A 120 -28.09 -6.27 0.54
C TRP A 120 -27.83 -5.05 1.45
N PRO A 121 -28.43 -4.99 2.65
CA PRO A 121 -28.31 -3.80 3.50
C PRO A 121 -26.87 -3.46 3.88
N GLU A 122 -26.61 -2.18 4.10
CA GLU A 122 -25.33 -1.69 4.61
C GLU A 122 -25.13 -2.13 6.06
N GLY A 123 -23.90 -2.52 6.41
CA GLY A 123 -23.55 -3.04 7.74
C GLY A 123 -23.95 -4.50 8.00
N PHE A 124 -24.62 -5.17 7.07
CA PHE A 124 -24.89 -6.61 7.16
C PHE A 124 -23.69 -7.41 6.65
N PRO A 125 -23.37 -8.55 7.30
CA PRO A 125 -22.31 -9.42 6.83
C PRO A 125 -22.65 -10.12 5.50
N ARG A 126 -21.61 -10.60 4.81
CA ARG A 126 -21.63 -11.16 3.46
C ARG A 126 -20.57 -12.25 3.26
N GLN A 127 -20.07 -12.91 4.32
CA GLN A 127 -19.23 -14.09 4.10
C GLN A 127 -20.07 -15.21 3.45
N ILE A 128 -19.46 -15.90 2.49
CA ILE A 128 -20.07 -16.92 1.68
C ILE A 128 -19.10 -18.10 1.51
N ALA A 129 -19.61 -19.31 1.48
CA ALA A 129 -18.88 -20.47 0.98
C ALA A 129 -19.78 -21.22 0.02
N ALA A 130 -19.27 -21.48 -1.19
CA ALA A 130 -20.07 -21.99 -2.29
C ALA A 130 -19.43 -23.22 -2.93
N ALA A 131 -20.29 -24.12 -3.39
CA ALA A 131 -19.93 -25.21 -4.29
C ALA A 131 -21.09 -25.48 -5.25
N TYR A 132 -20.78 -26.00 -6.44
CA TYR A 132 -21.78 -26.30 -7.45
C TYR A 132 -21.75 -27.77 -7.85
N ASP A 133 -22.92 -28.40 -7.86
CA ASP A 133 -23.16 -29.76 -8.33
C ASP A 133 -23.69 -29.70 -9.78
N PRO A 134 -22.85 -30.00 -10.79
CA PRO A 134 -23.23 -29.89 -12.19
C PRO A 134 -24.25 -30.94 -12.62
N ALA A 135 -24.30 -32.09 -11.97
CA ALA A 135 -25.25 -33.16 -12.29
C ALA A 135 -26.66 -32.82 -11.82
N ALA A 136 -26.78 -32.31 -10.59
CA ALA A 136 -28.04 -31.84 -10.02
C ALA A 136 -28.41 -30.40 -10.45
N ARG A 137 -27.50 -29.68 -11.12
CA ARG A 137 -27.60 -28.25 -11.43
C ARG A 137 -27.94 -27.44 -10.17
N GLN A 138 -27.26 -27.76 -9.09
CA GLN A 138 -27.57 -27.24 -7.76
C GLN A 138 -26.40 -26.44 -7.22
N LEU A 139 -26.66 -25.20 -6.80
CA LEU A 139 -25.70 -24.40 -6.04
C LEU A 139 -25.90 -24.66 -4.55
N VAL A 140 -24.83 -24.99 -3.84
CA VAL A 140 -24.84 -25.19 -2.38
C VAL A 140 -24.05 -24.05 -1.75
N LEU A 141 -24.69 -23.34 -0.84
CA LEU A 141 -24.24 -22.06 -0.33
C LEU A 141 -24.35 -22.00 1.20
N ASP A 142 -23.25 -21.65 1.86
CA ASP A 142 -23.28 -21.12 3.22
C ASP A 142 -23.16 -19.60 3.14
N TRP A 143 -24.03 -18.87 3.81
CA TRP A 143 -24.08 -17.40 3.79
C TRP A 143 -24.15 -16.85 5.20
N GLU A 144 -23.39 -15.80 5.48
CA GLU A 144 -23.35 -15.16 6.79
C GLU A 144 -24.56 -14.24 6.98
N LEU A 145 -25.26 -14.46 8.07
CA LEU A 145 -26.42 -13.70 8.50
C LEU A 145 -26.02 -12.68 9.57
N PRO A 146 -26.75 -11.56 9.70
CA PRO A 146 -26.50 -10.60 10.77
C PRO A 146 -26.77 -11.24 12.15
N GLY A 147 -26.00 -10.83 13.15
CA GLY A 147 -26.25 -11.20 14.55
C GLY A 147 -27.44 -10.46 15.18
N TYR A 148 -27.81 -10.86 16.40
CA TYR A 148 -28.99 -10.32 17.10
C TYR A 148 -28.95 -8.80 17.37
N SER A 149 -27.76 -8.22 17.45
CA SER A 149 -27.54 -6.78 17.64
C SER A 149 -28.10 -5.94 16.49
N ILE A 150 -28.37 -6.53 15.32
CA ILE A 150 -28.92 -5.81 14.17
C ILE A 150 -30.31 -5.25 14.43
N VAL A 151 -31.03 -5.77 15.43
CA VAL A 151 -32.32 -5.25 15.86
C VAL A 151 -32.11 -4.29 17.04
N PRO A 152 -32.28 -2.97 16.84
CA PRO A 152 -32.00 -1.99 17.88
C PRO A 152 -32.76 -2.24 19.18
N GLU A 153 -32.12 -1.96 20.30
CA GLU A 153 -32.75 -2.03 21.62
C GLU A 153 -33.76 -0.90 21.82
N VAL A 154 -33.53 0.23 21.15
CA VAL A 154 -34.37 1.42 21.22
C VAL A 154 -35.47 1.33 20.16
N LYS A 155 -36.73 1.50 20.59
CA LYS A 155 -37.89 1.54 19.69
C LYS A 155 -38.09 2.91 19.06
N SER A 156 -37.88 3.97 19.84
CA SER A 156 -38.07 5.35 19.40
C SER A 156 -37.30 6.29 20.30
N VAL A 157 -36.76 7.36 19.71
CA VAL A 157 -36.13 8.48 20.40
C VAL A 157 -37.07 9.68 20.33
N ARG A 158 -37.24 10.39 21.44
CA ARG A 158 -38.01 11.63 21.49
C ARG A 158 -37.17 12.73 22.12
N TYR A 159 -36.87 13.76 21.35
CA TYR A 159 -36.22 14.96 21.85
C TYR A 159 -37.12 15.72 22.84
N MET A 160 -36.59 16.01 24.03
CA MET A 160 -37.25 16.74 25.10
C MET A 160 -36.68 18.16 25.18
N SER A 161 -37.29 19.08 24.45
CA SER A 161 -36.83 20.48 24.32
C SER A 161 -36.71 21.24 25.64
N ALA A 162 -37.48 20.88 26.67
CA ALA A 162 -37.43 21.53 27.98
C ALA A 162 -36.15 21.25 28.77
N VAL A 163 -35.47 20.14 28.47
CA VAL A 163 -34.25 19.68 29.15
C VAL A 163 -33.10 19.43 28.17
N ASP A 164 -33.30 19.77 26.89
CA ASP A 164 -32.34 19.57 25.79
C ASP A 164 -31.72 18.16 25.78
N GLN A 165 -32.59 17.13 25.88
CA GLN A 165 -32.17 15.74 26.01
C GLN A 165 -33.05 14.80 25.18
N ASP A 166 -32.44 13.75 24.64
CA ASP A 166 -33.15 12.68 23.97
C ASP A 166 -33.66 11.63 24.96
N LYS A 167 -34.97 11.35 24.89
CA LYS A 167 -35.61 10.28 25.66
C LYS A 167 -35.84 9.07 24.79
N GLU A 168 -35.10 8.01 25.09
CA GLU A 168 -35.24 6.71 24.44
C GLU A 168 -36.38 5.89 25.07
N THR A 169 -37.15 5.20 24.23
CA THR A 169 -38.13 4.19 24.67
C THR A 169 -37.62 2.81 24.29
N PRO A 170 -37.43 1.88 25.25
CA PRO A 170 -36.91 0.55 24.95
C PRO A 170 -37.92 -0.28 24.15
N ARG A 171 -37.41 -1.10 23.25
CA ARG A 171 -38.17 -2.08 22.48
C ARG A 171 -38.36 -3.35 23.33
N PRO A 172 -39.60 -3.85 23.48
CA PRO A 172 -39.84 -5.10 24.21
C PRO A 172 -39.02 -6.27 23.64
N VAL A 173 -38.44 -7.10 24.51
CA VAL A 173 -37.57 -8.23 24.11
C VAL A 173 -38.31 -9.21 23.19
N GLY A 174 -39.60 -9.47 23.44
CA GLY A 174 -40.42 -10.31 22.56
C GLY A 174 -40.56 -9.75 21.15
N GLN A 175 -40.68 -8.42 21.01
CA GLN A 175 -40.71 -7.76 19.71
C GLN A 175 -39.35 -7.82 19.01
N ARG A 176 -38.24 -7.66 19.75
CA ARG A 176 -36.88 -7.81 19.19
C ARG A 176 -36.63 -9.21 18.64
N ARG A 177 -37.04 -10.24 19.39
CA ARG A 177 -36.93 -11.65 18.96
C ARG A 177 -37.74 -11.93 17.70
N ALA A 178 -38.96 -11.41 17.62
CA ALA A 178 -39.81 -11.57 16.43
C ALA A 178 -39.18 -10.91 15.20
N LEU A 179 -38.76 -9.64 15.32
CA LEU A 179 -38.09 -8.91 14.24
C LEU A 179 -36.79 -9.59 13.81
N TYR A 180 -35.97 -10.07 14.74
CA TYR A 180 -34.73 -10.75 14.37
C TYR A 180 -34.99 -12.00 13.55
N ARG A 181 -35.96 -12.82 13.98
CA ARG A 181 -36.38 -14.02 13.25
C ARG A 181 -36.88 -13.67 11.84
N GLU A 182 -37.63 -12.59 11.70
CA GLU A 182 -38.13 -12.08 10.43
C GLU A 182 -36.98 -11.62 9.51
N VAL A 183 -36.06 -10.80 10.02
CA VAL A 183 -34.85 -10.34 9.30
C VAL A 183 -34.04 -11.52 8.77
N LEU A 184 -33.83 -12.57 9.58
CA LEU A 184 -33.11 -13.75 9.11
C LEU A 184 -33.83 -14.46 7.94
N ALA A 185 -35.16 -14.53 7.98
CA ALA A 185 -35.94 -15.12 6.89
C ALA A 185 -35.88 -14.25 5.62
N GLU A 186 -36.00 -12.93 5.76
CA GLU A 186 -35.86 -11.96 4.67
C GLU A 186 -34.48 -12.04 4.01
N CYS A 187 -33.41 -12.11 4.81
CA CYS A 187 -32.04 -12.32 4.31
C CYS A 187 -31.94 -13.58 3.43
N MET A 188 -32.48 -14.71 3.90
CA MET A 188 -32.44 -15.96 3.14
C MET A 188 -33.21 -15.85 1.82
N LEU A 189 -34.40 -15.25 1.85
CA LEU A 189 -35.21 -15.02 0.65
C LEU A 189 -34.54 -14.04 -0.32
N LEU A 190 -33.87 -13.01 0.19
CA LEU A 190 -33.14 -12.03 -0.61
C LEU A 190 -31.97 -12.68 -1.35
N VAL A 191 -31.16 -13.52 -0.68
CA VAL A 191 -30.08 -14.26 -1.34
C VAL A 191 -30.63 -15.16 -2.45
N LEU A 192 -31.68 -15.93 -2.18
CA LEU A 192 -32.34 -16.77 -3.19
C LEU A 192 -32.85 -15.94 -4.37
N HIS A 193 -33.48 -14.80 -4.10
CA HIS A 193 -33.97 -13.89 -5.12
C HIS A 193 -32.84 -13.39 -6.02
N GLN A 194 -31.73 -12.92 -5.44
CA GLN A 194 -30.57 -12.42 -6.19
C GLN A 194 -29.95 -13.54 -7.07
N LEU A 195 -29.78 -14.74 -6.53
CA LEU A 195 -29.24 -15.88 -7.27
C LEU A 195 -30.13 -16.26 -8.45
N PHE A 196 -31.45 -16.41 -8.24
CA PHE A 196 -32.35 -16.79 -9.32
C PHE A 196 -32.58 -15.67 -10.34
N ALA A 197 -32.49 -14.41 -9.91
CA ALA A 197 -32.56 -13.25 -10.81
C ALA A 197 -31.30 -13.12 -11.68
N ALA A 198 -30.12 -13.44 -11.15
CA ALA A 198 -28.85 -13.42 -11.90
C ALA A 198 -28.69 -14.61 -12.88
N ASP A 199 -29.48 -15.67 -12.71
CA ASP A 199 -29.41 -16.88 -13.52
C ASP A 199 -30.12 -16.73 -14.88
N ASP A 200 -29.54 -15.93 -15.77
CA ASP A 200 -30.02 -15.75 -17.15
C ASP A 200 -29.69 -16.97 -18.04
N LEU A 201 -28.56 -17.63 -17.76
CA LEU A 201 -28.08 -18.78 -18.52
C LEU A 201 -28.75 -20.11 -18.12
N SER A 202 -29.69 -20.07 -17.17
CA SER A 202 -30.38 -21.25 -16.64
C SER A 202 -29.38 -22.32 -16.18
N ALA A 203 -28.35 -21.92 -15.45
CA ALA A 203 -27.42 -22.83 -14.80
C ALA A 203 -28.09 -23.56 -13.62
N LEU A 204 -29.02 -22.90 -12.90
CA LEU A 204 -29.55 -23.40 -11.64
C LEU A 204 -30.93 -24.07 -11.78
N GLU A 205 -31.05 -25.31 -11.33
CA GLU A 205 -32.32 -26.00 -11.10
C GLU A 205 -32.82 -25.76 -9.66
N SER A 206 -31.90 -25.72 -8.70
CA SER A 206 -32.19 -25.46 -7.29
C SER A 206 -31.00 -24.85 -6.55
N VAL A 207 -31.26 -24.26 -5.39
CA VAL A 207 -30.24 -23.73 -4.48
C VAL A 207 -30.44 -24.33 -3.09
N ALA A 208 -29.39 -24.92 -2.53
CA ALA A 208 -29.31 -25.27 -1.12
C ALA A 208 -28.58 -24.13 -0.38
N LEU A 209 -29.31 -23.34 0.40
CA LEU A 209 -28.79 -22.18 1.12
C LEU A 209 -28.82 -22.44 2.62
N ASN A 210 -27.70 -22.21 3.29
CA ASN A 210 -27.55 -22.29 4.74
C ASN A 210 -27.10 -20.95 5.29
N GLY A 211 -27.86 -20.39 6.22
CA GLY A 211 -27.53 -19.15 6.89
C GLY A 211 -26.81 -19.42 8.21
N PHE A 212 -25.59 -18.91 8.36
CA PHE A 212 -24.81 -19.03 9.60
C PHE A 212 -24.53 -17.67 10.23
N VAL A 213 -24.22 -17.69 11.53
CA VAL A 213 -23.64 -16.54 12.24
C VAL A 213 -22.36 -16.99 12.92
N ASP A 214 -21.42 -16.08 13.08
CA ASP A 214 -20.26 -16.31 13.92
C ASP A 214 -20.67 -16.29 15.39
N GLY A 215 -20.20 -17.30 16.13
CA GLY A 215 -20.49 -17.44 17.55
C GLY A 215 -19.57 -18.43 18.22
N HIS A 216 -19.80 -18.63 19.51
CA HIS A 216 -19.11 -19.67 20.27
C HIS A 216 -20.08 -20.82 20.46
N ASP A 217 -19.63 -22.04 20.18
CA ASP A 217 -20.40 -23.23 20.52
C ASP A 217 -20.61 -23.26 22.05
N PRO A 218 -21.85 -23.23 22.55
CA PRO A 218 -22.12 -23.20 23.98
C PRO A 218 -21.65 -24.47 24.71
N THR A 219 -21.38 -25.56 23.99
CA THR A 219 -20.91 -26.84 24.54
C THR A 219 -19.39 -26.90 24.61
N THR A 220 -18.69 -26.36 23.60
CA THR A 220 -17.23 -26.48 23.49
C THR A 220 -16.48 -25.17 23.77
N GLY A 221 -17.18 -24.03 23.80
CA GLY A 221 -16.62 -22.69 23.96
C GLY A 221 -15.77 -22.23 22.78
N ARG A 222 -15.67 -23.02 21.70
CA ARG A 222 -14.83 -22.71 20.55
C ARG A 222 -15.58 -21.79 19.59
N PRO A 223 -14.88 -20.83 18.95
CA PRO A 223 -15.47 -20.05 17.88
C PRO A 223 -15.79 -20.97 16.70
N GLY A 224 -16.94 -20.73 16.05
CA GLY A 224 -17.35 -21.48 14.87
C GLY A 224 -18.66 -20.97 14.27
N HIS A 225 -19.00 -21.50 13.11
CA HIS A 225 -20.22 -21.12 12.39
C HIS A 225 -21.44 -21.84 12.98
N ILE A 226 -22.40 -21.06 13.48
CA ILE A 226 -23.67 -21.57 14.00
C ILE A 226 -24.75 -21.33 12.95
N PHE A 227 -25.28 -22.42 12.39
CA PHE A 227 -26.31 -22.34 11.37
C PHE A 227 -27.66 -22.04 12.01
N LEU A 228 -28.30 -20.94 11.60
CA LEU A 228 -29.61 -20.53 12.10
C LEU A 228 -30.72 -20.74 11.09
N ALA A 229 -30.40 -20.95 9.81
CA ALA A 229 -31.37 -21.23 8.76
C ALA A 229 -30.81 -22.21 7.72
N THR A 230 -31.68 -23.00 7.10
CA THR A 230 -31.34 -23.81 5.92
C THR A 230 -32.57 -23.96 5.02
N VAL A 231 -32.38 -23.98 3.71
CA VAL A 231 -33.46 -24.19 2.74
C VAL A 231 -32.89 -24.83 1.48
N MET A 232 -33.64 -25.74 0.88
CA MET A 232 -33.37 -26.27 -0.46
C MET A 232 -34.51 -25.82 -1.37
N ALA A 233 -34.27 -24.76 -2.13
CA ALA A 233 -35.28 -24.10 -2.95
C ALA A 233 -35.14 -24.50 -4.43
N PRO A 234 -36.12 -25.21 -5.02
CA PRO A 234 -36.21 -25.37 -6.47
C PRO A 234 -36.55 -24.05 -7.15
N ARG A 235 -35.94 -23.77 -8.30
CA ARG A 235 -36.19 -22.56 -9.10
C ARG A 235 -37.66 -22.44 -9.51
N SER A 236 -38.31 -23.55 -9.86
CA SER A 236 -39.72 -23.58 -10.24
C SER A 236 -40.62 -23.12 -9.10
N SER A 237 -40.47 -23.73 -7.92
CA SER A 237 -41.26 -23.40 -6.74
C SER A 237 -41.02 -21.97 -6.27
N PHE A 238 -39.79 -21.47 -6.32
CA PHE A 238 -39.48 -20.11 -5.91
C PHE A 238 -40.10 -19.05 -6.85
N ARG A 239 -40.14 -19.33 -8.16
CA ARG A 239 -40.70 -18.40 -9.17
C ARG A 239 -42.21 -18.22 -9.08
N GLU A 240 -42.93 -19.15 -8.47
CA GLU A 240 -44.37 -19.03 -8.22
C GLU A 240 -44.70 -18.06 -7.08
N LEU A 241 -43.70 -17.69 -6.27
CA LEU A 241 -43.88 -16.82 -5.11
C LEU A 241 -43.91 -15.34 -5.51
N HIS A 242 -44.88 -14.61 -4.99
CA HIS A 242 -44.92 -13.16 -5.08
C HIS A 242 -44.31 -12.53 -3.81
N LEU A 243 -42.97 -12.43 -3.78
CA LEU A 243 -42.20 -12.05 -2.59
C LEU A 243 -42.63 -10.73 -1.93
N ALA A 244 -43.19 -9.78 -2.69
CA ALA A 244 -43.64 -8.50 -2.14
C ALA A 244 -44.86 -8.62 -1.19
N GLN A 245 -45.54 -9.77 -1.16
CA GLN A 245 -46.78 -9.97 -0.40
C GLN A 245 -46.70 -11.14 0.59
N VAL A 246 -45.55 -11.79 0.73
CA VAL A 246 -45.40 -12.94 1.62
C VAL A 246 -44.96 -12.52 3.02
N ASP A 247 -45.41 -13.27 4.03
CA ASP A 247 -44.71 -13.31 5.32
C ASP A 247 -43.42 -14.10 5.13
N ALA A 248 -42.26 -13.49 5.42
CA ALA A 248 -40.96 -14.07 5.13
C ALA A 248 -40.73 -15.41 5.87
N GLY A 249 -41.17 -15.49 7.14
CA GLY A 249 -41.01 -16.66 7.98
C GLY A 249 -41.80 -17.86 7.45
N SER A 250 -43.08 -17.66 7.15
CA SER A 250 -43.96 -18.68 6.57
C SER A 250 -43.58 -19.02 5.13
N CYS A 251 -43.12 -18.05 4.33
CA CYS A 251 -42.61 -18.31 3.00
C CYS A 251 -41.41 -19.27 3.04
N LEU A 252 -40.43 -18.98 3.90
CA LEU A 252 -39.26 -19.83 4.06
C LEU A 252 -39.63 -21.21 4.62
N ALA A 253 -40.42 -21.27 5.69
CA ALA A 253 -40.71 -22.51 6.41
C ALA A 253 -41.76 -23.39 5.72
N ASP A 254 -42.87 -22.81 5.27
CA ASP A 254 -44.04 -23.56 4.80
C ASP A 254 -43.99 -23.76 3.28
N ALA A 255 -43.71 -22.69 2.51
CA ALA A 255 -43.72 -22.76 1.06
C ALA A 255 -42.43 -23.42 0.49
N LEU A 256 -41.27 -22.99 0.98
CA LEU A 256 -39.97 -23.53 0.55
C LEU A 256 -39.49 -24.74 1.38
N ARG A 257 -40.24 -25.13 2.41
CA ARG A 257 -39.89 -26.23 3.34
C ARG A 257 -38.51 -26.06 4.00
N GLY A 258 -38.09 -24.82 4.18
CA GLY A 258 -36.89 -24.46 4.89
C GLY A 258 -37.04 -24.63 6.40
N GLN A 259 -35.93 -24.49 7.11
CA GLN A 259 -35.88 -24.51 8.56
C GLN A 259 -35.24 -23.22 9.05
N LEU A 260 -35.84 -22.63 10.07
CA LEU A 260 -35.34 -21.45 10.76
C LEU A 260 -35.28 -21.76 12.25
N SER A 261 -34.20 -21.36 12.90
CA SER A 261 -33.96 -21.57 14.32
C SER A 261 -35.16 -21.15 15.15
N ALA A 262 -35.56 -21.97 16.11
CA ALA A 262 -36.66 -21.65 17.03
C ALA A 262 -36.32 -20.45 17.93
N ARG A 263 -35.04 -20.30 18.29
CA ARG A 263 -34.51 -19.21 19.11
C ARG A 263 -33.17 -18.73 18.56
N PRO A 264 -33.19 -17.94 17.46
CA PRO A 264 -31.97 -17.44 16.85
C PRO A 264 -31.22 -16.47 17.77
N ASP A 265 -31.93 -15.76 18.65
CA ASP A 265 -31.35 -14.88 19.68
C ASP A 265 -30.49 -15.65 20.72
N GLN A 266 -30.72 -16.96 20.85
CA GLN A 266 -29.97 -17.86 21.73
C GLN A 266 -29.03 -18.78 20.94
N LEU A 267 -28.80 -18.48 19.65
CA LEU A 267 -27.93 -19.27 18.77
C LEU A 267 -28.31 -20.76 18.73
N THR A 268 -29.61 -21.08 18.81
CA THR A 268 -30.06 -22.48 18.71
C THR A 268 -29.80 -22.99 17.29
N PRO A 269 -28.93 -24.00 17.09
CA PRO A 269 -28.49 -24.39 15.76
C PRO A 269 -29.59 -25.15 15.01
N VAL A 270 -29.58 -24.98 13.69
CA VAL A 270 -30.32 -25.77 12.71
C VAL A 270 -29.31 -26.61 11.94
N ARG A 271 -29.63 -27.88 11.65
CA ARG A 271 -28.74 -28.74 10.88
C ARG A 271 -28.85 -28.40 9.39
N PRO A 272 -27.76 -28.00 8.72
CA PRO A 272 -27.77 -27.75 7.28
C PRO A 272 -28.22 -28.98 6.49
N SER A 273 -29.06 -28.76 5.48
CA SER A 273 -29.55 -29.84 4.61
C SER A 273 -28.46 -30.43 3.73
N ARG A 274 -27.57 -29.59 3.19
CA ARG A 274 -26.38 -29.96 2.41
C ARG A 274 -25.33 -28.87 2.59
N ARG A 275 -24.06 -29.21 2.81
CA ARG A 275 -22.96 -28.23 2.88
C ARG A 275 -22.18 -28.18 1.56
N PRO A 276 -21.49 -27.05 1.26
CA PRO A 276 -20.60 -26.97 0.10
C PRO A 276 -19.57 -28.12 0.04
N GLN A 277 -19.07 -28.51 1.21
CA GLN A 277 -18.12 -29.62 1.39
C GLN A 277 -18.67 -30.96 0.87
N ASP A 278 -19.99 -31.17 0.98
CA ASP A 278 -20.67 -32.41 0.59
C ASP A 278 -20.99 -32.43 -0.92
N ALA A 279 -20.84 -31.30 -1.63
CA ALA A 279 -21.14 -31.19 -3.06
C ALA A 279 -20.00 -31.70 -3.97
N GLY A 280 -18.88 -32.14 -3.39
CA GLY A 280 -17.86 -32.94 -4.08
C GLY A 280 -16.82 -32.15 -4.89
N ASN A 281 -16.82 -30.82 -4.82
CA ASN A 281 -15.82 -29.97 -5.47
C ASN A 281 -15.26 -28.91 -4.52
N ARG A 282 -14.12 -28.34 -4.91
CA ARG A 282 -13.37 -27.28 -4.25
C ARG A 282 -14.32 -26.22 -3.66
N VAL A 283 -14.37 -26.12 -2.33
CA VAL A 283 -15.20 -25.11 -1.65
C VAL A 283 -14.55 -23.76 -1.87
N VAL A 284 -15.28 -22.84 -2.48
CA VAL A 284 -14.80 -21.48 -2.68
C VAL A 284 -15.43 -20.62 -1.58
N ALA A 285 -14.65 -20.27 -0.58
CA ALA A 285 -15.06 -19.29 0.43
C ALA A 285 -14.79 -17.89 -0.13
N HIS A 286 -15.79 -17.02 -0.15
CA HIS A 286 -15.59 -15.59 -0.31
C HIS A 286 -16.01 -14.94 1.01
N GLY A 287 -15.07 -14.40 1.78
CA GLY A 287 -15.45 -13.62 2.98
C GLY A 287 -16.14 -12.32 2.57
N ASN A 288 -16.84 -11.65 3.51
CA ASN A 288 -17.24 -10.23 3.41
C ASN A 288 -16.23 -9.40 2.60
N ASP A 289 -16.66 -8.27 2.02
CA ASP A 289 -15.82 -7.27 1.32
C ASP A 289 -14.77 -6.58 2.22
N GLU A 290 -14.12 -7.36 3.07
CA GLU A 290 -12.82 -7.15 3.61
C GLU A 290 -12.06 -8.45 3.35
N GLU A 291 -11.12 -8.43 2.39
CA GLU A 291 -10.04 -9.42 2.37
C GLU A 291 -9.54 -9.62 3.82
N PRO A 292 -9.17 -10.83 4.28
CA PRO A 292 -8.73 -11.00 5.65
C PRO A 292 -7.58 -10.03 5.93
N ASP A 293 -7.78 -9.14 6.89
CA ASP A 293 -6.75 -8.18 7.27
C ASP A 293 -5.61 -8.96 7.93
N LEU A 294 -4.48 -9.04 7.24
CA LEU A 294 -3.29 -9.74 7.70
C LEU A 294 -2.78 -9.16 9.04
N TYR A 295 -3.12 -7.91 9.38
CA TYR A 295 -2.86 -7.33 10.70
C TYR A 295 -3.79 -7.84 11.80
N ALA A 296 -5.05 -8.13 11.48
CA ALA A 296 -6.09 -8.50 12.43
C ALA A 296 -6.27 -10.02 12.57
N MET A 297 -5.82 -10.80 11.59
CA MET A 297 -5.98 -12.26 11.60
C MET A 297 -5.10 -12.93 12.66
N ASP A 298 -5.57 -14.06 13.21
CA ASP A 298 -4.86 -14.83 14.22
C ASP A 298 -3.45 -15.28 13.72
N PRO A 299 -2.40 -15.25 14.57
CA PRO A 299 -1.05 -15.64 14.15
C PRO A 299 -0.95 -17.05 13.55
N ILE A 300 -1.68 -18.02 14.10
CA ILE A 300 -1.69 -19.39 13.59
C ILE A 300 -2.44 -19.43 12.26
N ALA A 301 -3.52 -18.64 12.10
CA ALA A 301 -4.21 -18.50 10.83
C ALA A 301 -3.31 -17.84 9.75
N PHE A 302 -2.46 -16.89 10.13
CA PHE A 302 -1.52 -16.25 9.21
C PHE A 302 -0.40 -17.21 8.77
N GLU A 303 0.16 -17.98 9.70
CA GLU A 303 1.13 -19.05 9.39
C GLU A 303 0.53 -20.09 8.42
N ASN A 304 -0.73 -20.50 8.66
CA ASN A 304 -1.45 -21.40 7.76
C ASN A 304 -1.70 -20.79 6.37
N LEU A 305 -2.06 -19.50 6.30
CA LEU A 305 -2.26 -18.79 5.03
C LEU A 305 -0.96 -18.74 4.21
N VAL A 306 0.17 -18.48 4.86
CA VAL A 306 1.48 -18.52 4.21
C VAL A 306 1.79 -19.95 3.75
N ALA A 307 1.54 -20.98 4.57
CA ALA A 307 1.71 -22.37 4.14
C ALA A 307 0.84 -22.71 2.92
N ASP A 308 -0.40 -22.21 2.86
CA ASP A 308 -1.30 -22.38 1.71
C ASP A 308 -0.80 -21.65 0.46
N LEU A 309 -0.15 -20.49 0.60
CA LEU A 309 0.52 -19.79 -0.50
C LEU A 309 1.62 -20.66 -1.11
N PHE A 310 2.52 -21.21 -0.29
CA PHE A 310 3.58 -22.08 -0.77
C PHE A 310 3.02 -23.36 -1.43
N ARG A 311 1.91 -23.92 -0.93
CA ARG A 311 1.21 -25.05 -1.58
C ARG A 311 0.61 -24.65 -2.93
N ALA A 312 0.00 -23.46 -3.02
CA ALA A 312 -0.56 -22.94 -4.26
C ALA A 312 0.51 -22.63 -5.31
N MET A 313 1.75 -22.38 -4.88
CA MET A 313 2.94 -22.27 -5.74
C MET A 313 3.53 -23.63 -6.14
N GLY A 314 2.94 -24.75 -5.70
CA GLY A 314 3.36 -26.11 -6.06
C GLY A 314 4.39 -26.76 -5.12
N MET A 315 4.65 -26.17 -3.96
CA MET A 315 5.59 -26.69 -2.95
C MET A 315 4.89 -27.54 -1.89
N GLN A 316 5.62 -28.46 -1.25
CA GLN A 316 5.10 -29.22 -0.10
C GLN A 316 5.39 -28.43 1.18
N ALA A 317 4.41 -27.68 1.69
CA ALA A 317 4.56 -26.87 2.90
C ALA A 317 3.77 -27.43 4.10
N VAL A 318 4.39 -27.46 5.28
CA VAL A 318 3.81 -27.89 6.55
C VAL A 318 4.13 -26.86 7.63
N THR A 319 3.12 -26.43 8.39
CA THR A 319 3.31 -25.57 9.58
C THR A 319 3.93 -26.39 10.71
N THR A 320 4.98 -25.87 11.35
CA THR A 320 5.62 -26.53 12.50
C THR A 320 4.76 -26.32 13.76
N GLN A 321 4.75 -27.29 14.70
CA GLN A 321 4.06 -27.09 15.98
C GLN A 321 5.00 -26.39 16.95
N ARG A 322 4.58 -25.23 17.51
CA ARG A 322 5.31 -24.45 18.54
C ARG A 322 6.02 -25.35 19.56
N SER A 323 7.28 -25.65 19.31
CA SER A 323 8.14 -26.45 20.19
C SER A 323 9.60 -26.34 19.73
N ASN A 324 10.28 -25.29 20.21
CA ASN A 324 11.73 -25.24 20.41
C ASN A 324 12.62 -25.40 19.15
N ASP A 325 12.16 -24.91 18.00
CA ASP A 325 12.75 -25.08 16.66
C ASP A 325 13.39 -23.80 16.10
N GLY A 326 13.86 -22.88 16.96
CA GLY A 326 14.71 -21.77 16.51
C GLY A 326 14.01 -20.72 15.63
N GLY A 327 12.68 -20.65 15.67
CA GLY A 327 11.89 -19.61 15.00
C GLY A 327 11.47 -19.92 13.57
N VAL A 328 11.43 -21.20 13.17
CA VAL A 328 10.81 -21.67 11.92
C VAL A 328 9.30 -21.79 12.10
N ASP A 329 8.52 -21.15 11.23
CA ASP A 329 7.05 -21.18 11.31
C ASP A 329 6.45 -22.11 10.23
N VAL A 330 7.09 -22.21 9.07
CA VAL A 330 6.70 -23.12 7.98
C VAL A 330 7.93 -23.79 7.36
N ASP A 331 7.90 -25.12 7.28
CA ASP A 331 8.85 -25.91 6.49
C ASP A 331 8.25 -26.17 5.11
N ALA A 332 8.92 -25.71 4.06
CA ALA A 332 8.52 -25.93 2.67
C ALA A 332 9.58 -26.73 1.91
N LEU A 333 9.14 -27.67 1.06
CA LEU A 333 10.01 -28.45 0.18
C LEU A 333 9.60 -28.21 -1.27
N ASP A 334 10.53 -27.69 -2.08
CA ASP A 334 10.35 -27.60 -3.52
C ASP A 334 10.76 -28.94 -4.17
N PRO A 335 9.83 -29.69 -4.80
CA PRO A 335 10.12 -31.00 -5.40
C PRO A 335 10.85 -30.91 -6.76
N THR A 336 11.13 -29.70 -7.27
CA THR A 336 11.74 -29.51 -8.58
C THR A 336 13.14 -30.14 -8.64
N PRO A 337 13.41 -31.08 -9.56
CA PRO A 337 14.73 -31.70 -9.68
C PRO A 337 15.82 -30.66 -9.96
N ILE A 338 17.00 -30.80 -9.34
CA ILE A 338 18.21 -29.97 -9.53
C ILE A 338 18.16 -28.59 -8.87
N ARG A 339 17.00 -27.91 -8.83
CA ARG A 339 16.85 -26.56 -8.23
C ARG A 339 16.09 -26.54 -6.90
N GLY A 340 15.24 -27.54 -6.65
CA GLY A 340 14.44 -27.66 -5.45
C GLY A 340 15.25 -28.10 -4.23
N GLY A 341 14.68 -27.92 -3.05
CA GLY A 341 15.37 -28.15 -1.79
C GLY A 341 14.52 -27.72 -0.59
N LYS A 342 15.08 -27.88 0.61
CA LYS A 342 14.42 -27.48 1.85
C LYS A 342 14.43 -25.96 1.97
N ILE A 343 13.27 -25.36 2.15
CA ILE A 343 13.05 -23.93 2.34
C ILE A 343 12.49 -23.73 3.74
N VAL A 344 13.14 -22.88 4.52
CA VAL A 344 12.69 -22.49 5.85
C VAL A 344 11.99 -21.15 5.73
N VAL A 345 10.76 -21.09 6.20
CA VAL A 345 9.95 -19.88 6.15
C VAL A 345 9.68 -19.40 7.57
N GLN A 346 9.99 -18.14 7.81
CA GLN A 346 9.68 -17.45 9.04
C GLN A 346 8.67 -16.36 8.76
N VAL A 347 7.64 -16.30 9.61
CA VAL A 347 6.48 -15.44 9.45
C VAL A 347 6.44 -14.48 10.63
N LYS A 348 6.56 -13.18 10.34
CA LYS A 348 6.56 -12.13 11.36
C LYS A 348 5.44 -11.13 11.11
N ARG A 349 4.38 -11.23 11.92
CA ARG A 349 3.28 -10.25 11.92
C ARG A 349 3.69 -8.99 12.68
N TYR A 350 4.26 -8.01 11.99
CA TYR A 350 4.65 -6.71 12.54
C TYR A 350 3.78 -5.58 11.97
N ARG A 351 3.53 -4.55 12.80
CA ARG A 351 2.91 -3.29 12.36
C ARG A 351 3.93 -2.24 11.90
N ASN A 352 5.16 -2.35 12.38
CA ASN A 352 6.28 -1.46 12.06
C ASN A 352 7.32 -2.21 11.21
N THR A 353 8.26 -1.48 10.61
CA THR A 353 9.37 -2.04 9.83
C THR A 353 10.10 -3.14 10.59
N VAL A 354 10.38 -4.25 9.92
CA VAL A 354 11.09 -5.38 10.52
C VAL A 354 12.55 -5.00 10.75
N PRO A 355 13.09 -5.18 11.97
CA PRO A 355 14.48 -4.86 12.26
C PRO A 355 15.42 -5.90 11.60
N PRO A 356 16.59 -5.48 11.10
CA PRO A 356 17.58 -6.38 10.46
C PRO A 356 18.08 -7.53 11.33
N THR A 357 17.98 -7.42 12.65
CA THR A 357 18.15 -8.57 13.58
C THR A 357 17.30 -9.78 13.20
N ALA A 358 16.04 -9.61 12.79
CA ALA A 358 15.17 -10.72 12.39
C ALA A 358 15.67 -11.46 11.13
N VAL A 359 16.26 -10.72 10.18
CA VAL A 359 16.85 -11.31 8.96
C VAL A 359 18.15 -12.07 9.29
N ARG A 360 18.94 -11.54 10.23
CA ARG A 360 20.16 -12.18 10.74
C ARG A 360 19.85 -13.49 11.46
N ASP A 361 18.81 -13.50 12.29
CA ASP A 361 18.36 -14.69 13.01
C ASP A 361 17.88 -15.78 12.04
N LEU A 362 17.06 -15.42 11.04
CA LEU A 362 16.62 -16.36 10.00
C LEU A 362 17.81 -17.00 9.28
N TYR A 363 18.85 -16.22 8.97
CA TYR A 363 20.06 -16.75 8.33
C TYR A 363 20.77 -17.80 9.20
N GLY A 364 20.84 -17.57 10.51
CA GLY A 364 21.34 -18.56 11.47
C GLY A 364 20.52 -19.85 11.43
N THR A 365 19.19 -19.73 11.39
CA THR A 365 18.26 -20.86 11.31
C THR A 365 18.38 -21.64 9.99
N VAL A 366 18.59 -20.96 8.86
CA VAL A 366 18.83 -21.59 7.54
C VAL A 366 20.10 -22.44 7.55
N GLN A 367 21.17 -21.92 8.16
CA GLN A 367 22.45 -22.62 8.30
C GLN A 367 22.33 -23.84 9.21
N ASP A 368 21.67 -23.70 10.36
CA ASP A 368 21.49 -24.80 11.34
C ASP A 368 20.55 -25.90 10.80
N ALA A 369 19.47 -25.51 10.13
CA ALA A 369 18.49 -26.43 9.54
C ALA A 369 18.96 -27.08 8.22
N GLY A 370 20.12 -26.67 7.68
CA GLY A 370 20.66 -27.13 6.40
C GLY A 370 19.77 -26.80 5.20
N ALA A 371 19.02 -25.70 5.27
CA ALA A 371 18.08 -25.30 4.24
C ALA A 371 18.78 -24.62 3.04
N ASN A 372 18.25 -24.83 1.85
CA ASN A 372 18.77 -24.25 0.61
C ASN A 372 18.41 -22.77 0.48
N LYS A 373 17.31 -22.34 1.12
CA LYS A 373 16.80 -20.98 1.09
C LYS A 373 16.01 -20.67 2.37
N GLY A 374 16.13 -19.45 2.87
CA GLY A 374 15.26 -18.89 3.90
C GLY A 374 14.32 -17.86 3.29
N VAL A 375 13.06 -17.84 3.73
CA VAL A 375 12.10 -16.81 3.33
C VAL A 375 11.56 -16.13 4.58
N LEU A 376 11.69 -14.80 4.65
CA LEU A 376 11.08 -14.00 5.71
C LEU A 376 9.84 -13.30 5.16
N VAL A 377 8.68 -13.62 5.73
CA VAL A 377 7.40 -13.04 5.34
C VAL A 377 6.92 -12.10 6.44
N THR A 378 6.51 -10.88 6.07
CA THR A 378 5.98 -9.92 7.03
C THR A 378 4.73 -9.19 6.53
N THR A 379 3.95 -8.64 7.46
CA THR A 379 2.80 -7.77 7.19
C THR A 379 3.17 -6.28 7.05
N SER A 380 4.43 -5.91 7.30
CA SER A 380 4.95 -4.53 7.15
C SER A 380 6.02 -4.48 6.05
N GLY A 381 7.01 -3.59 6.16
CA GLY A 381 8.15 -3.50 5.24
C GLY A 381 9.47 -3.89 5.92
N PHE A 382 10.53 -3.99 5.11
CA PHE A 382 11.89 -4.20 5.59
C PHE A 382 12.68 -2.89 5.49
N GLY A 383 13.54 -2.63 6.49
CA GLY A 383 14.44 -1.47 6.44
C GLY A 383 15.60 -1.69 5.45
N PRO A 384 16.32 -0.63 5.04
CA PRO A 384 17.48 -0.74 4.15
C PRO A 384 18.51 -1.78 4.62
N GLY A 385 18.84 -1.81 5.92
CA GLY A 385 19.76 -2.80 6.51
C GLY A 385 19.32 -4.26 6.36
N SER A 386 18.02 -4.52 6.25
CA SER A 386 17.47 -5.88 6.02
C SER A 386 17.73 -6.33 4.58
N HIS A 387 17.52 -5.45 3.60
CA HIS A 387 17.79 -5.72 2.18
C HIS A 387 19.29 -5.86 1.92
N THR A 388 20.10 -4.96 2.50
CA THR A 388 21.57 -5.03 2.42
C THR A 388 22.10 -6.34 2.99
N PHE A 389 21.56 -6.82 4.12
CA PHE A 389 21.98 -8.09 4.70
C PHE A 389 21.54 -9.31 3.89
N ALA A 390 20.35 -9.29 3.27
CA ALA A 390 19.83 -10.39 2.47
C ALA A 390 20.52 -10.53 1.10
N ASN A 391 21.09 -9.43 0.57
CA ASN A 391 21.73 -9.42 -0.74
C ASN A 391 22.93 -10.40 -0.81
N GLY A 392 22.93 -11.26 -1.83
CA GLY A 392 23.96 -12.29 -2.04
C GLY A 392 23.88 -13.51 -1.11
N LYS A 393 22.89 -13.59 -0.21
CA LYS A 393 22.65 -14.74 0.67
C LYS A 393 21.46 -15.55 0.18
N PRO A 394 21.31 -16.83 0.60
CA PRO A 394 20.14 -17.65 0.31
C PRO A 394 18.91 -17.21 1.12
N LEU A 395 18.59 -15.91 1.10
CA LEU A 395 17.47 -15.30 1.82
C LEU A 395 16.58 -14.56 0.83
N GLU A 396 15.28 -14.64 1.04
CA GLU A 396 14.27 -13.90 0.29
C GLU A 396 13.35 -13.19 1.27
N LEU A 397 13.09 -11.91 1.01
CA LEU A 397 12.28 -11.05 1.86
C LEU A 397 10.97 -10.77 1.12
N ILE A 398 9.84 -11.05 1.76
CA ILE A 398 8.51 -10.80 1.21
C ILE A 398 7.81 -9.80 2.11
N SER A 399 7.72 -8.56 1.64
CA SER A 399 7.02 -7.48 2.33
C SER A 399 5.50 -7.67 2.32
N GLY A 400 4.78 -6.93 3.15
CA GLY A 400 3.33 -7.01 3.24
C GLY A 400 2.63 -6.73 1.91
N SER A 401 3.11 -5.76 1.13
CA SER A 401 2.59 -5.48 -0.22
C SER A 401 2.86 -6.60 -1.21
N GLU A 402 4.07 -7.17 -1.20
CA GLU A 402 4.45 -8.26 -2.10
C GLU A 402 3.71 -9.55 -1.75
N LEU A 403 3.45 -9.78 -0.46
CA LEU A 403 2.65 -10.89 0.03
C LEU A 403 1.22 -10.82 -0.49
N VAL A 404 0.58 -9.64 -0.41
CA VAL A 404 -0.77 -9.42 -0.96
C VAL A 404 -0.79 -9.69 -2.47
N ASP A 405 0.20 -9.17 -3.20
CA ASP A 405 0.32 -9.41 -4.64
C ASP A 405 0.55 -10.90 -4.98
N LEU A 406 1.28 -11.64 -4.14
CA LEU A 406 1.50 -13.08 -4.31
C LEU A 406 0.24 -13.89 -4.00
N LEU A 407 -0.49 -13.54 -2.92
CA LEU A 407 -1.75 -14.17 -2.57
C LEU A 407 -2.75 -14.05 -3.74
N HIS A 408 -2.92 -12.84 -4.28
CA HIS A 408 -3.82 -12.60 -5.41
C HIS A 408 -3.41 -13.36 -6.68
N ARG A 409 -2.12 -13.39 -7.01
CA ARG A 409 -1.62 -14.14 -8.18
C ARG A 409 -1.88 -15.64 -8.09
N HIS A 410 -1.94 -16.19 -6.88
CA HIS A 410 -2.17 -17.62 -6.65
C HIS A 410 -3.61 -17.95 -6.20
N GLY A 411 -4.55 -17.00 -6.35
CA GLY A 411 -5.97 -17.21 -6.08
C GLY A 411 -6.33 -17.28 -4.58
N LEU A 412 -5.45 -16.79 -3.71
CA LEU A 412 -5.65 -16.65 -2.26
C LEU A 412 -6.03 -15.20 -1.91
N ARG A 413 -6.67 -15.01 -0.75
CA ARG A 413 -7.25 -13.72 -0.32
C ARG A 413 -6.51 -13.18 0.89
N GLY A 414 -6.21 -11.88 0.90
CA GLY A 414 -5.68 -11.18 2.07
C GLY A 414 -5.34 -9.72 1.75
N ARG A 415 -5.80 -8.78 2.59
CA ARG A 415 -5.43 -7.36 2.54
C ARG A 415 -4.61 -7.03 3.75
N LEU A 416 -3.90 -5.92 3.68
CA LEU A 416 -3.55 -5.17 4.87
C LEU A 416 -4.72 -4.19 5.10
N GLY A 417 -5.38 -4.25 6.26
CA GLY A 417 -6.50 -3.36 6.61
C GLY A 417 -6.08 -1.89 6.60
N GLU A 418 -7.00 -0.96 6.93
CA GLU A 418 -6.66 0.46 7.09
C GLU A 418 -5.73 0.68 8.30
N GLY A 419 -4.46 0.36 8.08
CA GLY A 419 -3.31 0.51 8.95
C GLY A 419 -2.00 0.51 8.15
N GLY A 420 -2.07 0.66 6.82
CA GLY A 420 -0.91 0.58 5.94
C GLY A 420 -1.13 1.07 4.51
N ARG A 421 -2.01 2.05 4.30
CA ARG A 421 -2.06 2.91 3.10
C ARG A 421 -2.87 4.17 3.43
N GLN A 422 -2.18 5.23 3.85
CA GLN A 422 -2.46 6.52 3.21
C GLN A 422 -1.87 6.41 1.79
N ALA A 423 -2.60 5.76 0.88
CA ALA A 423 -2.45 6.12 -0.52
C ALA A 423 -3.05 7.52 -0.63
N ALA A 424 -2.21 8.49 -0.97
CA ALA A 424 -2.55 9.85 -1.39
C ALA A 424 -4.05 10.07 -1.62
N ALA A 425 -4.76 10.44 -0.54
CA ALA A 425 -6.04 11.09 -0.69
C ALA A 425 -5.73 12.40 -1.43
N GLN A 426 -6.36 12.60 -2.59
CA GLN A 426 -6.51 13.97 -3.10
C GLN A 426 -7.12 14.78 -1.95
N PRO A 427 -6.44 15.80 -1.41
CA PRO A 427 -7.07 16.63 -0.41
C PRO A 427 -8.12 17.45 -1.14
N ARG A 428 -9.41 17.16 -0.89
CA ARG A 428 -10.42 18.21 -0.98
C ARG A 428 -10.01 19.29 0.02
N PRO A 429 -10.03 20.58 -0.38
CA PRO A 429 -9.34 21.63 0.35
C PRO A 429 -10.13 21.96 1.62
N SER A 430 -9.61 21.56 2.78
CA SER A 430 -10.14 22.05 4.05
C SER A 430 -9.08 22.27 5.12
N VAL A 431 -7.84 22.58 4.72
CA VAL A 431 -6.86 23.33 5.53
C VAL A 431 -6.04 24.17 4.54
N PRO A 432 -5.80 25.47 4.78
CA PRO A 432 -4.92 26.26 3.92
C PRO A 432 -3.53 25.62 3.91
N PRO A 433 -2.72 25.78 2.84
CA PRO A 433 -1.32 25.42 2.90
C PRO A 433 -0.73 26.14 4.12
N THR A 434 -0.23 25.38 5.10
CA THR A 434 0.61 25.93 6.16
C THR A 434 1.79 26.54 5.45
N ARG A 435 1.68 27.85 5.22
CA ARG A 435 2.79 28.71 4.83
C ARG A 435 3.91 28.37 5.80
N LEU A 436 5.13 28.18 5.29
CA LEU A 436 6.31 28.32 6.17
C LEU A 436 6.08 29.60 7.00
N PRO A 437 6.38 29.61 8.31
CA PRO A 437 6.34 30.84 9.09
C PRO A 437 7.05 31.95 8.31
N ASP A 438 6.56 33.19 8.37
CA ASP A 438 7.09 34.29 7.53
C ASP A 438 8.61 34.50 7.70
N ASP A 439 9.20 33.98 8.78
CA ASP A 439 10.65 33.91 9.06
C ASP A 439 11.19 32.45 9.01
N TYR A 440 11.88 32.11 7.92
CA TYR A 440 12.67 30.89 7.76
C TYR A 440 14.03 31.20 7.12
N SER A 441 15.01 30.34 7.36
CA SER A 441 16.33 30.44 6.74
C SER A 441 16.56 29.27 5.80
N VAL A 442 17.16 29.54 4.65
CA VAL A 442 17.60 28.51 3.70
C VAL A 442 19.11 28.32 3.83
N LEU A 443 19.52 27.09 4.06
CA LEU A 443 20.91 26.66 4.19
C LEU A 443 21.34 26.02 2.88
N GLY A 444 21.92 26.84 2.00
CA GLY A 444 22.48 26.38 0.73
C GLY A 444 23.89 25.82 0.94
N MET A 445 24.18 24.63 0.43
CA MET A 445 25.46 23.97 0.63
C MET A 445 26.18 23.77 -0.70
N SER A 446 27.45 24.14 -0.74
CA SER A 446 28.31 23.93 -1.91
C SER A 446 29.66 23.38 -1.48
N TRP A 447 30.25 22.54 -2.34
CA TRP A 447 31.55 21.91 -2.14
C TRP A 447 32.20 21.62 -3.50
N ASN A 448 33.52 21.54 -3.52
CA ASN A 448 34.25 21.01 -4.67
C ASN A 448 34.31 19.48 -4.60
N GLY A 449 34.39 18.81 -5.76
CA GLY A 449 34.34 17.34 -5.88
C GLY A 449 33.13 16.84 -6.69
N SER A 450 33.30 15.70 -7.36
CA SER A 450 32.30 15.07 -8.24
C SER A 450 31.46 13.97 -7.57
N VAL A 451 31.76 13.65 -6.30
CA VAL A 451 31.02 12.64 -5.52
C VAL A 451 29.64 13.17 -5.18
N ALA A 452 28.61 12.38 -5.46
CA ALA A 452 27.24 12.64 -5.05
C ALA A 452 27.12 12.42 -3.54
N LEU A 453 26.68 13.44 -2.80
CA LEU A 453 26.52 13.41 -1.35
C LEU A 453 25.07 13.67 -0.98
N ASP A 454 24.59 12.89 -0.03
CA ASP A 454 23.31 13.11 0.61
C ASP A 454 23.49 13.98 1.84
N VAL A 455 22.75 15.08 1.89
CA VAL A 455 22.73 15.99 3.03
C VAL A 455 21.51 15.71 3.87
N CYS A 456 21.73 15.41 5.15
CA CYS A 456 20.70 15.11 6.12
C CYS A 456 20.69 16.14 7.27
N ALA A 457 19.54 16.26 7.93
CA ALA A 457 19.34 17.17 9.05
C ALA A 457 18.76 16.43 10.27
N LEU A 458 19.27 16.72 11.46
CA LEU A 458 18.85 16.09 12.71
C LEU A 458 18.37 17.17 13.69
N VAL A 459 17.13 17.06 14.18
CA VAL A 459 16.63 17.91 15.27
C VAL A 459 16.76 17.16 16.60
N CYS A 460 17.56 17.73 17.50
CA CYS A 460 18.07 17.04 18.68
C CYS A 460 17.76 17.78 19.99
N ARG A 461 17.70 16.97 21.06
CA ARG A 461 17.81 17.40 22.45
C ARG A 461 19.08 16.82 23.07
N GLY A 462 20.03 17.68 23.41
CA GLY A 462 21.35 17.28 23.87
C GLY A 462 22.13 16.55 22.78
N SER A 463 22.37 15.25 22.97
CA SER A 463 23.06 14.39 22.00
C SER A 463 22.15 13.38 21.32
N ARG A 464 20.83 13.49 21.49
CA ARG A 464 19.86 12.55 20.89
C ARG A 464 18.84 13.26 20.01
N VAL A 465 18.43 12.61 18.94
CA VAL A 465 17.33 13.07 18.08
C VAL A 465 16.01 12.98 18.84
N LEU A 466 15.08 13.90 18.56
CA LEU A 466 13.78 13.93 19.23
C LEU A 466 12.92 12.68 18.95
N SER A 467 12.88 12.26 17.68
CA SER A 467 12.32 10.98 17.21
C SER A 467 12.81 10.71 15.79
N ASP A 468 12.61 9.49 15.27
CA ASP A 468 12.99 9.14 13.90
C ASP A 468 12.35 10.05 12.84
N ASP A 469 11.14 10.55 13.11
CA ASP A 469 10.45 11.51 12.23
C ASP A 469 11.14 12.89 12.17
N HIS A 470 12.01 13.20 13.15
CA HIS A 470 12.78 14.44 13.23
C HIS A 470 14.18 14.32 12.60
N PHE A 471 14.42 13.23 11.86
CA PHE A 471 15.55 13.05 10.97
C PHE A 471 15.12 13.31 9.53
N VAL A 472 15.64 14.38 8.92
CA VAL A 472 15.35 14.78 7.54
C VAL A 472 16.41 14.21 6.60
N PHE A 473 15.98 13.39 5.66
CA PHE A 473 16.82 12.75 4.63
C PHE A 473 15.98 12.47 3.38
N PHE A 474 16.54 11.83 2.34
CA PHE A 474 15.86 11.68 1.05
C PHE A 474 14.47 11.03 1.12
N ASN A 475 14.24 10.10 2.06
CA ASN A 475 12.96 9.40 2.24
C ASN A 475 12.04 10.06 3.30
N ASN A 476 12.55 11.03 4.04
CA ASN A 476 11.79 11.84 4.99
C ASN A 476 12.12 13.33 4.78
N PRO A 477 11.52 13.99 3.77
CA PRO A 477 11.97 15.29 3.32
C PRO A 477 11.59 16.46 4.24
N GLN A 478 10.83 16.24 5.31
CA GLN A 478 10.41 17.28 6.26
C GLN A 478 10.12 16.72 7.65
N THR A 479 10.24 17.56 8.68
CA THR A 479 9.81 17.22 10.04
C THR A 479 8.28 17.29 10.18
N PRO A 480 7.66 16.63 11.20
CA PRO A 480 6.20 16.58 11.38
C PRO A 480 5.54 17.95 11.56
N ASP A 481 6.26 18.88 12.17
CA ASP A 481 5.88 20.26 12.41
C ASP A 481 6.21 21.20 11.23
N GLY A 482 6.91 20.69 10.21
CA GLY A 482 7.33 21.45 9.02
C GLY A 482 8.41 22.50 9.29
N SER A 483 9.02 22.49 10.47
CA SER A 483 10.07 23.44 10.86
C SER A 483 11.37 23.23 10.09
N VAL A 484 11.66 22.01 9.64
CA VAL A 484 12.79 21.69 8.76
C VAL A 484 12.29 20.97 7.51
N ARG A 485 12.81 21.35 6.35
CA ARG A 485 12.46 20.76 5.04
C ARG A 485 13.65 20.74 4.08
N ALA A 486 13.87 19.62 3.40
CA ALA A 486 14.80 19.54 2.28
C ALA A 486 14.24 20.28 1.05
N LEU A 487 15.06 21.12 0.41
CA LEU A 487 14.70 21.88 -0.79
C LEU A 487 15.51 21.39 -2.00
N PRO A 488 14.96 21.50 -3.22
CA PRO A 488 15.74 21.29 -4.43
C PRO A 488 16.87 22.31 -4.50
N ALA A 489 18.08 21.84 -4.73
CA ALA A 489 19.26 22.70 -4.82
C ALA A 489 19.20 23.59 -6.08
N ALA A 490 19.66 24.83 -5.94
CA ALA A 490 19.81 25.78 -7.05
C ALA A 490 21.27 26.20 -7.15
N ALA A 491 21.83 26.22 -8.37
CA ALA A 491 23.22 26.60 -8.59
C ALA A 491 23.51 28.00 -7.99
N PRO A 492 24.61 28.19 -7.23
CA PRO A 492 25.78 27.32 -7.11
C PRO A 492 25.70 26.20 -6.04
N ASP A 493 24.60 26.09 -5.30
CA ASP A 493 24.45 25.09 -4.25
C ASP A 493 24.13 23.71 -4.84
N LYS A 494 24.71 22.67 -4.22
CA LYS A 494 24.49 21.26 -4.55
C LYS A 494 23.44 20.60 -3.65
N ALA A 495 23.18 21.16 -2.48
CA ALA A 495 22.11 20.73 -1.56
C ALA A 495 21.51 21.96 -0.85
N ALA A 496 20.24 21.89 -0.44
CA ALA A 496 19.57 22.98 0.29
C ALA A 496 18.60 22.44 1.36
N ILE A 497 18.65 23.03 2.57
CA ILE A 497 17.71 22.73 3.66
C ILE A 497 17.09 24.03 4.17
N CYS A 498 15.77 24.07 4.24
CA CYS A 498 15.00 25.13 4.90
C CYS A 498 14.83 24.80 6.38
N VAL A 499 15.05 25.79 7.25
CA VAL A 499 14.82 25.67 8.70
C VAL A 499 14.20 26.95 9.26
N SER A 500 13.12 26.81 10.04
CA SER A 500 12.58 27.88 10.88
C SER A 500 13.08 27.69 12.31
N PHE A 501 14.11 28.45 12.70
CA PHE A 501 14.75 28.33 14.01
C PHE A 501 13.83 28.66 15.18
N ASP A 502 12.87 29.57 14.97
CA ASP A 502 11.85 29.94 15.96
C ASP A 502 10.66 28.96 15.96
N GLY A 503 10.49 28.20 14.87
CA GLY A 503 9.47 27.17 14.72
C GLY A 503 9.90 25.77 15.18
N LEU A 504 11.16 25.58 15.59
CA LEU A 504 11.64 24.30 16.12
C LEU A 504 10.93 23.94 17.44
N PRO A 505 10.65 22.65 17.71
CA PRO A 505 9.93 22.23 18.91
C PRO A 505 10.61 22.74 20.20
N GLU A 506 9.84 23.10 21.23
CA GLU A 506 10.41 23.60 22.51
C GLU A 506 11.41 22.64 23.17
N GLY A 507 11.30 21.34 22.85
CA GLY A 507 12.24 20.31 23.30
C GLY A 507 13.58 20.26 22.55
N ALA A 508 13.72 20.95 21.41
CA ALA A 508 14.94 20.98 20.61
C ALA A 508 15.91 22.05 21.12
N ASP A 509 17.16 21.66 21.37
CA ASP A 509 18.25 22.57 21.74
C ASP A 509 19.41 22.54 20.74
N ARG A 510 19.35 21.63 19.76
CA ARG A 510 20.41 21.42 18.77
C ARG A 510 19.84 21.00 17.42
N PHE A 511 20.37 21.58 16.35
CA PHE A 511 20.08 21.21 14.96
C PHE A 511 21.40 20.86 14.26
N VAL A 512 21.53 19.66 13.71
CA VAL A 512 22.80 19.14 13.15
C VAL A 512 22.65 18.87 11.67
N LEU A 513 23.67 19.26 10.89
CA LEU A 513 23.76 19.03 9.45
C LEU A 513 24.85 18.02 9.16
N VAL A 514 24.52 17.06 8.31
CA VAL A 514 25.36 15.90 8.00
C VAL A 514 25.46 15.74 6.49
N ALA A 515 26.63 15.39 5.99
CA ALA A 515 26.83 14.91 4.63
C ALA A 515 27.29 13.45 4.67
N ALA A 516 26.74 12.61 3.80
CA ALA A 516 27.16 11.21 3.66
C ALA A 516 27.22 10.80 2.19
N ILE A 517 28.10 9.85 1.89
CA ILE A 517 28.17 9.18 0.59
C ILE A 517 27.18 8.01 0.62
N ASP A 518 26.39 7.86 -0.44
CA ASP A 518 25.60 6.66 -0.65
C ASP A 518 26.50 5.51 -1.16
N PRO A 519 26.74 4.46 -0.35
CA PRO A 519 27.59 3.34 -0.73
C PRO A 519 26.99 2.49 -1.86
N GLU A 520 25.69 2.59 -2.17
CA GLU A 520 25.06 1.90 -3.31
C GLU A 520 25.39 2.59 -4.64
N VAL A 521 25.54 3.92 -4.62
CA VAL A 521 25.84 4.73 -5.81
C VAL A 521 27.33 4.79 -6.10
N ASN A 522 28.17 4.92 -5.08
CA ASN A 522 29.63 4.97 -5.21
C ASN A 522 30.33 4.19 -4.07
N PRO A 523 30.42 2.85 -4.15
CA PRO A 523 30.92 1.99 -3.06
C PRO A 523 32.40 2.20 -2.72
N ASP A 524 33.21 2.66 -3.67
CA ASP A 524 34.64 2.90 -3.50
C ASP A 524 34.98 4.39 -3.23
N ALA A 525 33.97 5.25 -3.10
CA ALA A 525 34.17 6.69 -2.88
C ALA A 525 34.32 7.02 -1.39
N ASP A 526 35.22 7.96 -1.10
CA ASP A 526 35.39 8.55 0.22
C ASP A 526 35.28 10.09 0.15
N LEU A 527 35.32 10.73 1.31
CA LEU A 527 35.21 12.18 1.42
C LEU A 527 36.52 12.91 1.07
N SER A 528 37.54 12.25 0.49
CA SER A 528 38.81 12.90 0.10
C SER A 528 38.63 14.00 -0.95
N GLY A 529 37.59 13.90 -1.77
CA GLY A 529 37.22 14.90 -2.78
C GLY A 529 36.39 16.06 -2.22
N PHE A 530 35.89 15.98 -0.99
CA PHE A 530 35.03 16.99 -0.37
C PHE A 530 35.88 18.13 0.21
N THR A 531 36.11 19.17 -0.62
CA THR A 531 36.99 20.30 -0.29
C THR A 531 36.29 21.63 -0.58
N GLU A 532 36.71 22.70 0.09
CA GLU A 532 36.11 24.04 -0.03
C GLU A 532 34.59 24.03 0.28
N ALA A 533 34.17 23.18 1.21
CA ALA A 533 32.78 23.08 1.59
C ALA A 533 32.32 24.34 2.36
N CYS A 534 31.17 24.90 1.99
CA CYS A 534 30.58 26.04 2.70
C CYS A 534 29.06 25.96 2.75
N ILE A 535 28.50 26.50 3.84
CA ILE A 535 27.06 26.67 4.01
C ILE A 535 26.74 28.17 3.89
N ARG A 536 25.88 28.53 2.95
CA ARG A 536 25.33 29.87 2.77
C ARG A 536 23.99 29.96 3.49
N LEU A 537 23.88 30.95 4.38
CA LEU A 537 22.63 31.29 5.05
C LEU A 537 21.90 32.30 4.18
N LEU A 538 20.74 31.91 3.66
CA LEU A 538 19.89 32.72 2.79
C LEU A 538 18.58 33.03 3.54
N ASP A 539 18.07 34.23 3.35
CA ASP A 539 16.74 34.61 3.85
C ASP A 539 15.61 34.07 2.93
N PRO A 540 14.32 34.25 3.30
CA PRO A 540 13.20 33.84 2.44
C PRO A 540 13.21 34.44 1.03
N GLY A 541 13.86 35.59 0.86
CA GLY A 541 14.06 36.27 -0.43
C GLY A 541 15.26 35.77 -1.22
N MET A 542 15.94 34.70 -0.78
CA MET A 542 17.18 34.16 -1.35
C MET A 542 18.36 35.14 -1.32
N ALA A 543 18.33 36.15 -0.43
CA ALA A 543 19.47 37.03 -0.21
C ALA A 543 20.43 36.42 0.82
N GLU A 544 21.73 36.46 0.52
CA GLU A 544 22.78 35.88 1.37
C GLU A 544 23.00 36.73 2.62
N GLN A 545 22.70 36.16 3.79
CA GLN A 545 22.87 36.76 5.10
C GLN A 545 24.23 36.44 5.72
N GLY A 546 24.86 35.34 5.29
CA GLY A 546 26.20 34.98 5.74
C GLY A 546 26.70 33.67 5.15
N ARG A 547 28.00 33.41 5.31
CA ARG A 547 28.66 32.18 4.91
C ARG A 547 29.33 31.55 6.13
N LEU A 548 29.05 30.27 6.34
CA LEU A 548 29.62 29.45 7.39
C LEU A 548 30.65 28.52 6.76
N GLU A 549 31.86 28.55 7.30
CA GLU A 549 32.88 27.56 6.97
C GLU A 549 32.49 26.22 7.60
N VAL A 550 32.74 25.12 6.90
CA VAL A 550 32.56 23.76 7.42
C VAL A 550 33.85 22.97 7.23
N SER A 551 34.00 21.88 7.97
CA SER A 551 35.19 21.04 7.82
C SER A 551 35.21 20.35 6.46
N ASP A 552 36.39 20.26 5.85
CA ASP A 552 36.65 19.42 4.70
C ASP A 552 36.66 17.92 5.09
N GLY A 553 36.41 17.08 4.09
CA GLY A 553 36.39 15.63 4.23
C GLY A 553 37.80 15.05 4.29
N ARG A 554 37.94 13.87 4.91
CA ARG A 554 39.21 13.15 4.99
C ARG A 554 39.16 11.84 4.21
N PRO A 555 40.32 11.32 3.77
CA PRO A 555 40.39 9.99 3.19
C PRO A 555 39.80 8.95 4.16
N SER A 556 39.17 7.91 3.63
CA SER A 556 38.51 6.80 4.37
C SER A 556 37.27 7.15 5.21
N GLU A 557 36.83 8.41 5.25
CA GLU A 557 35.55 8.80 5.84
C GLU A 557 34.44 8.80 4.79
N THR A 558 33.25 8.31 5.14
CA THR A 558 32.07 8.21 4.25
C THR A 558 30.88 9.00 4.76
N ALA A 559 30.91 9.50 6.00
CA ALA A 559 29.99 10.52 6.51
C ALA A 559 30.70 11.57 7.39
N LEU A 560 30.18 12.79 7.38
CA LEU A 560 30.77 13.94 8.08
C LEU A 560 29.69 14.87 8.64
N VAL A 561 29.85 15.28 9.90
CA VAL A 561 29.06 16.37 10.49
C VAL A 561 29.59 17.71 9.99
N LEU A 562 28.81 18.40 9.16
CA LEU A 562 29.16 19.71 8.61
C LEU A 562 29.15 20.79 9.69
N GLY A 563 28.16 20.74 10.58
CA GLY A 563 28.03 21.69 11.69
C GLY A 563 26.75 21.51 12.49
N SER A 564 26.68 22.19 13.63
CA SER A 564 25.50 22.16 14.49
C SER A 564 25.12 23.55 14.98
N PHE A 565 23.84 23.89 14.90
CA PHE A 565 23.28 25.06 15.55
C PHE A 565 22.85 24.69 16.97
N ARG A 566 23.18 25.51 17.95
CA ARG A 566 22.83 25.30 19.37
C ARG A 566 22.07 26.50 19.91
N ARG A 567 20.98 26.23 20.62
CA ARG A 567 20.16 27.27 21.25
C ARG A 567 20.82 27.78 22.53
N ARG A 568 21.03 29.09 22.63
CA ARG A 568 21.49 29.78 23.84
C ARG A 568 20.34 29.96 24.83
N SER A 569 20.69 30.22 26.09
CA SER A 569 19.72 30.62 27.12
C SER A 569 19.04 31.96 26.84
N SER A 570 19.59 32.80 25.94
CA SER A 570 18.97 34.04 25.45
C SER A 570 17.86 33.81 24.41
N GLY A 571 17.74 32.59 23.87
CA GLY A 571 16.82 32.25 22.78
C GLY A 571 17.47 32.20 21.39
N ASP A 572 18.65 32.80 21.22
CA ASP A 572 19.38 32.84 19.94
C ASP A 572 20.06 31.51 19.59
N TRP A 573 20.31 31.28 18.30
CA TRP A 573 21.02 30.10 17.80
C TRP A 573 22.45 30.44 17.36
N ASP A 574 23.42 29.68 17.87
CA ASP A 574 24.82 29.77 17.46
C ASP A 574 25.22 28.60 16.57
N PHE A 575 25.97 28.89 15.51
CA PHE A 575 26.63 27.86 14.73
C PHE A 575 27.94 27.41 15.40
N VAL A 576 28.09 26.10 15.56
CA VAL A 576 29.31 25.43 16.01
C VAL A 576 29.82 24.55 14.88
N LEU A 577 31.06 24.80 14.46
CA LEU A 577 31.74 24.03 13.43
C LEU A 577 31.74 22.53 13.78
N GLY A 578 31.26 21.71 12.84
CA GLY A 578 31.36 20.26 12.91
C GLY A 578 32.68 19.80 12.31
N GLY A 579 33.23 18.68 12.78
CA GLY A 579 34.49 18.14 12.26
C GLY A 579 34.73 16.68 12.64
N LYS A 580 33.67 15.97 13.00
CA LYS A 580 33.71 14.54 13.30
C LYS A 580 33.28 13.78 12.04
N GLY A 581 34.23 13.10 11.41
CA GLY A 581 34.00 12.18 10.32
C GLY A 581 33.86 10.74 10.82
N TYR A 582 33.18 9.92 10.03
CA TYR A 582 32.81 8.55 10.34
C TYR A 582 33.20 7.65 9.17
N ALA A 583 33.88 6.54 9.48
CA ALA A 583 34.32 5.56 8.49
C ALA A 583 33.22 4.52 8.19
N GLY A 584 32.36 4.24 9.17
CA GLY A 584 31.17 3.40 9.04
C GLY A 584 29.95 4.11 8.43
N GLY A 585 30.16 5.25 7.76
CA GLY A 585 29.13 5.95 7.00
C GLY A 585 28.03 6.58 7.84
N LEU A 586 26.89 6.83 7.20
CA LEU A 586 25.75 7.47 7.83
C LEU A 586 25.23 6.66 9.03
N GLU A 587 25.27 5.33 8.93
CA GLU A 587 24.83 4.38 9.96
C GLU A 587 25.56 4.58 11.30
N GLU A 588 26.90 4.60 11.28
CA GLU A 588 27.71 4.86 12.49
C GLU A 588 27.42 6.25 13.07
N LEU A 589 27.20 7.24 12.19
CA LEU A 589 26.92 8.61 12.60
C LEU A 589 25.57 8.73 13.31
N VAL A 590 24.50 8.15 12.77
CA VAL A 590 23.16 8.34 13.36
C VAL A 590 22.94 7.48 14.63
N GLN A 591 23.64 6.35 14.76
CA GLN A 591 23.72 5.60 16.03
C GLN A 591 24.28 6.46 17.17
N ASP A 592 25.30 7.26 16.89
CA ASP A 592 25.90 8.21 17.84
C ASP A 592 24.91 9.28 18.32
N TYR A 593 23.92 9.62 17.51
CA TYR A 593 22.81 10.54 17.84
C TYR A 593 21.56 9.81 18.37
N GLY A 594 21.70 8.54 18.74
CA GLY A 594 20.64 7.75 19.38
C GLY A 594 19.53 7.31 18.45
N ILE A 595 19.73 7.36 17.12
CA ILE A 595 18.87 6.67 16.16
C ILE A 595 19.37 5.24 16.09
N GLU A 596 18.53 4.27 16.45
CA GLU A 596 18.86 2.86 16.28
C GLU A 596 18.84 2.53 14.78
N VAL A 597 20.03 2.48 14.18
CA VAL A 597 20.20 1.95 12.82
C VAL A 597 20.78 0.56 12.94
N GLU A 598 20.01 -0.41 12.51
CA GLU A 598 20.42 -1.81 12.40
C GLU A 598 20.63 -2.24 10.95
#